data_AF-A0A1I4F8W5-F1
#
_entry.id   AF-A0A1I4F8W5-F1
#
_cell.length_a   1.000
_cell.length_b   1.000
_cell.length_c   1.000
_cell.angle_alpha   90.00
_cell.angle_beta   90.00
_cell.angle_gamma   90.00
#
_symmetry.space_group_name_H-M   'P 1'
#
loop_
_entity.id
_entity.type
_entity.pdbx_description
1 polymer ?
#
loop_
_entity_poly.entity_id
_entity_poly.type
_entity_poly.pdbx_seq_one_letter_code
_entity_poly.pdbx_strand_id
1 'polypeptide(L)'
;MDTVKLSRVESLFETLQFPVSRTEAAETFSDTRVQLADGEANLGDLVSDARADSFHSSDELYAELNNTLPIEAVGEPGQSDGDA
;
A
#
# COMPACT_ATOMS: atom_id res chain seq x y z
N MET A 1 -4.49 -16.80 -3.06
CA MET A 1 -4.59 -15.36 -2.76
C MET A 1 -3.78 -15.14 -1.51
N ASP A 2 -2.60 -14.53 -1.66
CA ASP A 2 -1.69 -14.22 -0.55
C ASP A 2 -2.08 -12.85 0.02
N THR A 3 -2.25 -12.77 1.34
CA THR A 3 -2.52 -11.52 2.05
C THR A 3 -1.23 -11.07 2.74
N VAL A 4 -0.82 -9.83 2.50
CA VAL A 4 0.37 -9.21 3.11
C VAL A 4 -0.04 -8.10 4.07
N LYS A 5 0.77 -7.85 5.11
CA LYS A 5 0.55 -6.72 6.03
C LYS A 5 0.91 -5.40 5.33
N LEU A 6 0.21 -4.31 5.67
CA LEU A 6 0.53 -2.97 5.15
C LEU A 6 2.02 -2.62 5.32
N SER A 7 2.62 -2.91 6.48
CA SER A 7 4.05 -2.69 6.74
C SER A 7 5.00 -3.51 5.85
N ARG A 8 4.50 -4.51 5.13
CA ARG A 8 5.26 -5.35 4.19
C ARG A 8 5.09 -4.89 2.74
N VAL A 9 4.10 -4.04 2.46
CA VAL A 9 3.78 -3.56 1.11
C VAL A 9 4.92 -2.71 0.54
N GLU A 10 5.57 -1.89 1.36
CA GLU A 10 6.72 -1.08 0.93
C GLU A 10 7.79 -1.96 0.27
N SER A 11 8.14 -3.10 0.87
CA SER A 11 9.10 -4.05 0.30
C SER A 11 8.63 -4.72 -0.99
N LEU A 12 7.32 -4.81 -1.24
CA LEU A 12 6.80 -5.27 -2.52
C LEU A 12 7.00 -4.21 -3.60
N PHE A 13 6.82 -2.94 -3.27
CA PHE A 13 7.06 -1.84 -4.19
C PHE A 13 8.53 -1.71 -4.59
N GLU A 14 9.47 -2.06 -3.72
CA GLU A 14 10.91 -2.11 -4.06
C GLU A 14 11.23 -3.10 -5.20
N THR A 15 10.33 -4.04 -5.51
CA THR A 15 10.52 -4.99 -6.62
C THR A 15 10.13 -4.42 -7.98
N LEU A 16 9.45 -3.28 -8.02
CA LEU A 16 9.04 -2.61 -9.26
C LEU A 16 10.23 -1.93 -9.93
N GLN A 17 10.10 -1.73 -11.24
CA GLN A 17 11.02 -0.90 -12.01
C GLN A 17 10.48 0.53 -12.08
N PHE A 18 11.24 1.48 -11.56
CA PHE A 18 10.87 2.90 -11.58
C PHE A 18 11.54 3.65 -12.75
N PRO A 19 10.85 4.67 -13.32
CA PRO A 19 9.51 5.13 -12.97
C PRO A 19 8.41 4.16 -13.43
N VAL A 20 7.37 4.01 -12.61
CA VAL A 20 6.22 3.13 -12.87
C VAL A 20 4.94 3.96 -12.91
N SER A 21 4.04 3.64 -13.85
CA SER A 21 2.74 4.30 -13.94
C SER A 21 1.76 3.73 -12.93
N ARG A 22 0.79 4.53 -12.49
CA ARG A 22 -0.29 4.07 -11.59
C ARG A 22 -0.99 2.83 -12.11
N THR A 23 -1.33 2.81 -13.40
CA THR A 23 -1.99 1.68 -14.04
C THR A 23 -1.12 0.42 -14.01
N GLU A 24 0.15 0.51 -14.41
CA GLU A 24 1.08 -0.62 -14.41
C GLU A 24 1.28 -1.20 -13.00
N ALA A 25 1.44 -0.33 -11.99
CA ALA A 25 1.57 -0.75 -10.60
C ALA A 25 0.28 -1.40 -10.09
N ALA A 26 -0.88 -0.82 -10.39
CA ALA A 26 -2.18 -1.38 -10.03
C ALA A 26 -2.38 -2.77 -10.65
N GLU A 27 -2.08 -2.90 -11.95
CA GLU A 27 -2.17 -4.18 -12.67
C GLU A 27 -1.25 -5.24 -12.06
N THR A 28 -0.01 -4.87 -11.74
CA THR A 28 0.98 -5.76 -11.10
C THR A 28 0.49 -6.31 -9.78
N PHE A 29 -0.24 -5.51 -8.98
CA PHE A 29 -0.72 -5.89 -7.66
C PHE A 29 -2.20 -6.25 -7.61
N SER A 30 -2.87 -6.44 -8.75
CA SER A 30 -4.30 -6.77 -8.84
C SER A 30 -4.70 -8.06 -8.12
N ASP A 31 -3.77 -9.00 -7.94
CA ASP A 31 -4.03 -10.27 -7.21
C ASP A 31 -3.55 -10.22 -5.74
N THR A 32 -2.94 -9.12 -5.31
CA THR A 32 -2.38 -8.97 -3.97
C THR A 32 -3.40 -8.36 -3.01
N ARG A 33 -3.59 -8.96 -1.84
CA ARG A 33 -4.40 -8.37 -0.77
C ARG A 33 -3.52 -7.78 0.33
N VAL A 34 -3.94 -6.63 0.85
CA VAL A 34 -3.36 -5.97 2.00
C VAL A 34 -4.25 -6.17 3.21
N GLN A 35 -3.66 -6.63 4.31
CA GLN A 35 -4.28 -6.63 5.61
C GLN A 35 -4.18 -5.24 6.24
N LEU A 36 -5.34 -4.65 6.49
CA LEU A 36 -5.58 -3.36 7.12
C LEU A 36 -6.16 -3.58 8.53
N ALA A 37 -6.25 -2.52 9.33
CA ALA A 37 -6.83 -2.61 10.67
C ALA A 37 -8.34 -2.90 10.65
N ASP A 38 -9.05 -2.37 9.65
CA ASP A 38 -10.51 -2.54 9.47
C ASP A 38 -10.88 -3.77 8.61
N GLY A 39 -9.90 -4.50 8.08
CA GLY A 39 -10.15 -5.67 7.24
C GLY A 39 -9.07 -5.92 6.19
N GLU A 40 -9.49 -6.30 4.99
CA GLU A 40 -8.59 -6.55 3.86
C GLU A 40 -9.02 -5.74 2.66
N ALA A 41 -8.05 -5.22 1.90
CA ALA A 41 -8.28 -4.51 0.65
C ALA A 41 -7.38 -5.05 -0.46
N ASN A 42 -7.76 -4.85 -1.71
CA ASN A 42 -6.93 -5.19 -2.85
C ASN A 42 -5.86 -4.12 -3.05
N LEU A 43 -4.58 -4.52 -3.17
CA LEU A 43 -3.48 -3.58 -3.33
C LEU A 43 -3.54 -2.84 -4.67
N GLY A 44 -3.91 -3.54 -5.75
CA GLY A 44 -4.10 -2.93 -7.07
C GLY A 44 -5.18 -1.85 -7.08
N ASP A 45 -6.33 -2.11 -6.44
CA ASP A 45 -7.40 -1.11 -6.30
C ASP A 45 -6.94 0.11 -5.51
N LEU A 46 -6.21 -0.09 -4.40
CA LEU A 46 -5.69 1.01 -3.60
C LEU A 46 -4.67 1.86 -4.37
N VAL A 47 -3.80 1.23 -5.15
CA VAL A 47 -2.84 1.93 -6.02
C VAL A 47 -3.58 2.70 -7.13
N SER A 48 -4.64 2.14 -7.67
CA SER A 48 -5.45 2.79 -8.71
C SER A 48 -6.16 4.06 -8.22
N ASP A 49 -6.44 4.16 -6.92
CA ASP A 49 -7.06 5.34 -6.29
C ASP A 49 -6.02 6.43 -5.91
N ALA A 50 -4.72 6.14 -6.02
CA ALA A 50 -3.66 7.11 -5.78
C ALA A 50 -3.78 8.33 -6.71
N ARG A 51 -3.43 9.51 -6.18
CA ARG A 51 -3.61 10.78 -6.90
C ARG A 51 -2.57 10.97 -7.99
N ALA A 52 -1.34 10.55 -7.73
CA ALA A 52 -0.26 10.60 -8.71
C ALA A 52 -0.49 9.60 -9.86
N ASP A 53 -0.23 10.03 -11.10
CA ASP A 53 -0.33 9.17 -12.29
C ASP A 53 0.91 8.28 -12.49
N SER A 54 2.04 8.60 -11.85
CA SER A 54 3.30 7.86 -11.93
C SER A 54 4.16 8.12 -10.70
N PHE A 55 5.02 7.15 -10.39
CA PHE A 55 5.89 7.16 -9.22
C PHE A 55 7.33 6.93 -9.66
N HIS A 56 8.27 7.59 -8.98
CA HIS A 56 9.71 7.53 -9.26
C HIS A 56 10.47 6.68 -8.25
N SER A 57 9.84 6.33 -7.13
CA SER A 57 10.42 5.53 -6.05
C SER A 57 9.35 4.70 -5.34
N SER A 58 9.77 3.61 -4.69
CA SER A 58 8.90 2.79 -3.83
C SER A 58 8.34 3.56 -2.64
N ASP A 59 9.16 4.42 -2.03
CA ASP A 59 8.76 5.32 -0.95
C ASP A 59 7.65 6.30 -1.37
N GLU A 60 7.77 6.89 -2.56
CA GLU A 60 6.75 7.80 -3.12
C GLU A 60 5.40 7.09 -3.31
N LEU A 61 5.44 5.89 -3.89
CA LEU A 61 4.26 5.06 -4.07
C LEU A 61 3.66 4.63 -2.72
N TYR A 62 4.49 4.26 -1.75
CA TYR A 62 4.04 3.90 -0.41
C TYR A 62 3.42 5.09 0.33
N ALA A 63 4.00 6.27 0.22
CA ALA A 63 3.44 7.48 0.81
C ALA A 63 2.07 7.82 0.19
N GLU A 64 1.94 7.78 -1.14
CA GLU A 64 0.65 8.01 -1.81
C GLU A 64 -0.40 6.98 -1.45
N LEU A 65 -0.02 5.70 -1.31
CA LEU A 65 -0.91 4.66 -0.80
C LEU A 65 -1.45 4.99 0.60
N ASN A 66 -0.58 5.41 1.53
CA ASN A 66 -0.99 5.78 2.88
C ASN A 66 -1.87 7.05 2.90
N ASN A 67 -1.67 7.98 1.97
CA ASN A 67 -2.55 9.15 1.80
C ASN A 67 -3.94 8.80 1.26
N THR A 68 -4.07 7.66 0.61
CA THR A 68 -5.31 7.16 0.01
C THR A 68 -6.15 6.40 1.04
N LEU A 69 -5.50 5.75 2.01
CA LEU A 69 -6.17 4.98 3.06
C LEU A 69 -6.86 5.89 4.09
N PRO A 70 -8.09 5.55 4.53
CA PRO A 70 -8.70 6.24 5.67
C PRO A 70 -7.89 5.96 6.94
N ILE A 71 -7.88 6.93 7.86
CA ILE A 71 -7.11 6.88 9.11
C ILE A 71 -7.43 5.60 9.92
N GLU A 72 -8.70 5.17 9.90
CA GLU A 72 -9.18 3.96 10.57
C GLU A 72 -8.56 2.66 9.99
N ALA A 73 -8.20 2.63 8.70
CA ALA A 73 -7.64 1.46 8.03
C ALA A 73 -6.14 1.29 8.25
N VAL A 74 -5.41 2.38 8.50
CA VAL A 74 -3.97 2.36 8.83
C VAL A 74 -3.74 1.90 10.28
N GLY A 75 -4.76 2.03 11.13
CA GLY A 75 -4.66 1.82 12.58
C GLY A 75 -4.19 3.08 13.30
N GLU A 76 -4.48 3.19 14.60
CA GLU A 76 -4.09 4.37 15.37
C GLU A 76 -2.56 4.57 15.35
N PRO A 77 -2.05 5.77 15.03
CA PRO A 77 -0.62 6.08 15.13
C PRO A 77 -0.23 6.12 16.61
N GLY A 78 0.08 4.96 17.19
CA GLY A 78 0.52 4.87 18.59
C GLY A 78 0.13 3.64 19.40
N GLN A 79 -0.09 2.46 18.80
CA GLN A 79 -0.24 1.21 19.56
C GLN A 79 0.81 0.17 19.12
N SER A 80 2.09 0.53 19.19
CA SER A 80 3.17 -0.44 19.34
C SER A 80 3.68 -0.32 20.78
N ASP A 81 3.54 -1.42 21.53
CA ASP A 81 4.08 -1.72 22.86
C ASP A 81 3.80 -0.73 24.00
N GLY A 82 2.65 -0.92 24.65
CA GLY A 82 2.56 -0.81 26.10
C GLY A 82 2.53 -2.21 26.72
N ASP A 83 3.69 -2.88 26.80
CA ASP A 83 3.84 -4.07 27.65
C ASP A 83 3.87 -3.64 29.13
N ALA A 84 3.34 -4.52 29.98
CA ALA A 84 2.80 -4.28 31.33
C ALA A 84 3.81 -3.93 32.44
#